data_AF-A0A8J6DG53-F1
#
_entry.id   AF-A0A8J6DG53-F1
#
_cell.length_a   1.000
_cell.length_b   1.000
_cell.length_c   1.000
_cell.angle_alpha   90.00
_cell.angle_beta   90.00
_cell.angle_gamma   90.00
#
_symmetry.space_group_name_H-M   'P 1'
#
loop_
_entity.id
_entity.type
_entity.pdbx_description
1 polymer ?
#
loop_
_entity_poly.entity_id
_entity_poly.type
_entity_poly.pdbx_seq_one_letter_code
_entity_poly.pdbx_strand_id
1 'polypeptide(L)'
;ASSGNGITMMSGRPGREPLKFLPDEARSLPPPKLTDPRLAYIGFLGYCSGLLDNAIRRRPVLVAGLHRQLLYVTSFVFIGYHLLKRQDYMCAVRDHDMFAYMRSHPGDFPDK
;
A
#
# COMPACT_ATOMS: atom_id res chain seq x y z
N ALA A 1 33.50 -9.43 8.51
CA ALA A 1 32.78 -8.59 7.52
C ALA A 1 31.30 -8.61 7.89
N SER A 2 30.76 -7.44 8.25
CA SER A 2 29.35 -7.24 8.61
C SER A 2 28.48 -7.50 7.39
N SER A 3 27.75 -8.63 7.38
CA SER A 3 26.74 -8.90 6.35
C SER A 3 25.41 -8.37 6.90
N GLY A 4 25.05 -7.16 6.45
CA GLY A 4 23.80 -6.51 6.79
C GLY A 4 22.61 -7.34 6.32
N ASN A 5 22.13 -8.23 7.19
CA ASN A 5 20.90 -8.99 7.02
C ASN A 5 19.70 -8.06 7.26
N GLY A 6 19.44 -7.18 6.30
CA GLY A 6 18.11 -6.63 6.06
C GLY A 6 17.23 -7.69 5.41
N ILE A 7 17.09 -8.87 6.02
CA ILE A 7 16.20 -9.92 5.51
C ILE A 7 14.78 -9.46 5.81
N THR A 8 14.09 -8.98 4.80
CA THR A 8 12.63 -8.77 4.81
C THR A 8 11.96 -10.01 5.43
N MET A 9 11.40 -9.87 6.64
CA MET A 9 10.90 -10.97 7.49
C MET A 9 9.90 -11.92 6.80
N MET A 10 9.28 -11.52 5.69
CA MET A 10 8.24 -12.28 4.97
C MET A 10 8.76 -12.94 3.68
N SER A 11 10.07 -12.92 3.42
CA SER A 11 10.69 -13.48 2.20
C SER A 11 10.62 -15.01 2.12
N GLY A 12 10.49 -15.72 3.25
CA GLY A 12 10.57 -17.19 3.32
C GLY A 12 9.27 -17.97 3.19
N ARG A 13 8.13 -17.32 2.91
CA ARG A 13 6.82 -17.99 2.91
C ARG A 13 6.72 -19.11 1.82
N PRO A 14 6.24 -20.32 2.15
CA PRO A 14 5.97 -21.36 1.16
C PRO A 14 4.76 -20.95 0.30
N GLY A 15 4.91 -20.93 -1.03
CA GLY A 15 3.85 -20.49 -1.97
C GLY A 15 4.24 -19.40 -2.97
N ARG A 16 5.54 -19.16 -3.19
CA ARG A 16 6.01 -18.19 -4.19
C ARG A 16 5.62 -18.61 -5.61
N GLU A 17 4.53 -18.05 -6.12
CA GLU A 17 4.47 -17.71 -7.54
C GLU A 17 5.19 -16.36 -7.75
N PRO A 18 6.37 -16.36 -8.41
CA PRO A 18 7.12 -15.13 -8.58
C PRO A 18 6.29 -14.10 -9.37
N LEU A 19 6.32 -12.85 -8.92
CA LEU A 19 5.70 -11.66 -9.56
C LEU A 19 4.17 -11.48 -9.52
N LYS A 20 3.39 -12.19 -8.69
CA LYS A 20 1.95 -11.87 -8.55
C LYS A 20 1.71 -10.56 -7.78
N PHE A 21 1.26 -9.49 -8.49
CA PHE A 21 0.87 -8.20 -7.87
C PHE A 21 -0.33 -8.32 -6.93
N LEU A 22 -1.16 -9.35 -7.04
CA LEU A 22 -2.18 -9.63 -6.05
C LEU A 22 -2.49 -11.13 -6.16
N PRO A 23 -2.19 -11.95 -5.15
CA PRO A 23 -2.53 -13.37 -5.19
C PRO A 23 -4.05 -13.55 -5.10
N ASP A 24 -4.56 -14.69 -5.57
CA ASP A 24 -5.99 -14.95 -5.58
C ASP A 24 -6.58 -14.99 -4.16
N GLU A 25 -5.80 -15.36 -3.14
CA GLU A 25 -6.23 -15.23 -1.72
C GLU A 25 -6.55 -13.79 -1.32
N ALA A 26 -5.91 -12.79 -1.92
CA ALA A 26 -6.18 -11.38 -1.62
C ALA A 26 -7.58 -10.93 -2.08
N ARG A 27 -8.30 -11.74 -2.87
CA ARG A 27 -9.71 -11.48 -3.23
C ARG A 27 -10.68 -11.81 -2.10
N SER A 28 -10.26 -12.63 -1.12
CA SER A 28 -11.08 -12.94 0.05
C SER A 28 -11.14 -11.80 1.07
N LEU A 29 -10.19 -10.86 0.99
CA LEU A 29 -10.15 -9.69 1.86
C LEU A 29 -11.15 -8.61 1.39
N PRO A 30 -11.79 -7.90 2.33
CA PRO A 30 -12.66 -6.78 1.98
C PRO A 30 -11.83 -5.69 1.28
N PRO A 31 -12.22 -5.23 0.08
CA PRO A 31 -11.47 -4.20 -0.64
C PRO A 31 -11.57 -2.85 0.09
N PRO A 32 -10.53 -1.99 -0.04
CA PRO A 32 -10.58 -0.65 0.52
C PRO A 32 -11.74 0.14 -0.12
N LYS A 33 -12.44 0.92 0.70
CA LYS A 33 -13.55 1.74 0.22
C LYS A 33 -13.01 2.89 -0.64
N LEU A 34 -13.77 3.31 -1.66
CA LEU A 34 -13.44 4.50 -2.46
C LEU A 34 -13.37 5.78 -1.62
N THR A 35 -14.10 5.83 -0.50
CA THR A 35 -14.14 6.95 0.44
C THR A 35 -13.16 6.76 1.61
N ASP A 36 -12.18 5.86 1.50
CA ASP A 36 -11.18 5.66 2.55
C ASP A 36 -10.35 6.95 2.73
N PRO A 37 -10.19 7.48 3.96
CA PRO A 37 -9.38 8.67 4.21
C PRO A 37 -7.94 8.54 3.71
N ARG A 38 -7.37 7.33 3.70
CA ARG A 38 -6.03 7.07 3.15
C ARG A 38 -6.01 7.31 1.63
N LEU A 39 -7.03 6.87 0.92
CA LEU A 39 -7.15 7.06 -0.53
C LEU A 39 -7.42 8.53 -0.87
N ALA A 40 -8.25 9.21 -0.07
CA ALA A 40 -8.49 10.64 -0.19
C ALA A 40 -7.19 11.45 0.00
N TYR A 41 -6.36 11.08 0.98
CA TYR A 41 -5.06 11.70 1.19
C TYR A 41 -4.10 11.47 0.01
N ILE A 42 -4.08 10.28 -0.59
CA ILE A 42 -3.28 10.02 -1.79
C ILE A 42 -3.77 10.86 -2.98
N GLY A 43 -5.08 11.02 -3.15
CA GLY A 43 -5.65 11.93 -4.14
C GLY A 43 -5.24 13.39 -3.88
N PHE A 44 -5.22 13.81 -2.62
CA PHE A 44 -4.74 15.13 -2.21
C PHE A 44 -3.24 15.33 -2.52
N LEU A 45 -2.39 14.31 -2.30
CA LEU A 45 -0.99 14.36 -2.73
C LEU A 45 -0.85 14.50 -4.25
N GLY A 46 -1.70 13.81 -5.02
CA GLY A 46 -1.80 13.99 -6.46
C GLY A 46 -2.15 15.44 -6.85
N TYR A 47 -3.09 16.06 -6.15
CA TYR A 47 -3.44 17.46 -6.34
C TYR A 47 -2.27 18.41 -6.02
N CYS A 48 -1.58 18.20 -4.88
CA CYS A 48 -0.38 18.94 -4.54
C CYS A 48 0.72 18.80 -5.61
N SER A 49 0.90 17.61 -6.19
CA SER A 49 1.87 17.41 -7.28
C SER A 49 1.52 18.21 -8.54
N GLY A 50 0.23 18.32 -8.87
CA GLY A 50 -0.24 19.12 -10.00
C GLY A 50 -0.05 20.63 -9.78
N LEU A 51 -0.26 21.10 -8.54
CA LEU A 51 0.04 22.49 -8.16
C LEU A 51 1.55 22.78 -8.22
N LEU A 52 2.38 21.82 -7.77
CA LEU A 52 3.83 21.95 -7.80
C LEU A 52 4.38 22.00 -9.23
N ASP A 53 3.86 21.17 -10.15
CA ASP A 53 4.26 21.21 -11.58
C ASP A 53 3.95 22.58 -12.20
N ASN A 54 2.79 23.17 -11.87
CA ASN A 54 2.44 24.51 -12.32
C ASN A 54 3.34 25.59 -11.73
N ALA A 55 3.71 25.47 -10.45
CA ALA A 55 4.60 26.40 -9.76
C ALA A 55 6.01 26.40 -10.36
N ILE A 56 6.58 25.21 -10.65
CA ILE A 56 7.91 25.07 -11.26
C ILE A 56 7.94 25.73 -12.65
N ARG A 57 6.87 25.56 -13.44
CA ARG A 57 6.76 26.11 -14.80
C ARG A 57 6.35 27.58 -14.86
N ARG A 58 6.28 28.28 -13.71
CA ARG A 58 5.85 29.69 -13.59
C ARG A 58 4.53 29.99 -14.30
N ARG A 59 3.60 29.03 -14.31
CA ARG A 59 2.23 29.19 -14.83
C ARG A 59 1.29 29.58 -13.68
N PRO A 60 0.15 30.24 -13.93
CA PRO A 60 -0.81 30.54 -12.87
C PRO A 60 -1.33 29.25 -12.24
N VAL A 61 -0.96 29.01 -10.98
CA VAL A 61 -1.02 27.70 -10.30
C VAL A 61 -2.43 27.12 -10.23
N LEU A 62 -3.44 27.99 -10.01
CA LEU A 62 -4.83 27.59 -9.78
C LEU A 62 -5.66 27.48 -11.07
N VAL A 63 -5.20 28.08 -12.18
CA VAL A 63 -6.02 28.23 -13.40
C VAL A 63 -5.42 27.47 -14.58
N ALA A 64 -4.09 27.35 -14.63
CA ALA A 64 -3.44 26.61 -15.70
C ALA A 64 -3.55 25.10 -15.49
N GLY A 65 -4.04 24.38 -16.49
CA GLY A 65 -3.86 22.93 -16.56
C GLY A 65 -4.78 22.11 -15.65
N LEU A 66 -6.06 22.49 -15.51
CA LEU A 66 -7.08 21.68 -14.83
C LEU A 66 -7.10 20.23 -15.33
N HIS A 67 -6.97 20.01 -16.64
CA HIS A 67 -6.87 18.66 -17.22
C HIS A 67 -5.65 17.88 -16.68
N ARG A 68 -4.50 18.55 -16.48
CA ARG A 68 -3.30 17.93 -15.91
C ARG A 68 -3.49 17.63 -14.42
N GLN A 69 -4.06 18.57 -13.66
CA GLN A 69 -4.37 18.37 -12.24
C GLN A 69 -5.32 17.20 -12.04
N LEU A 70 -6.39 17.11 -12.85
CA LEU A 70 -7.30 15.98 -12.85
C LEU A 70 -6.54 14.67 -13.11
N LEU A 71 -5.68 14.66 -14.13
CA LEU A 71 -4.89 13.48 -14.51
C LEU A 71 -3.92 13.05 -13.40
N TYR A 72 -3.26 13.99 -12.71
CA TYR A 72 -2.41 13.68 -11.56
C TYR A 72 -3.22 13.06 -10.41
N VAL A 73 -4.36 13.65 -10.06
CA VAL A 73 -5.24 13.13 -8.99
C VAL A 73 -5.75 11.74 -9.34
N THR A 74 -6.29 11.53 -10.55
CA THR A 74 -6.82 10.21 -10.95
C THR A 74 -5.74 9.14 -11.00
N SER A 75 -4.53 9.49 -11.45
CA SER A 75 -3.40 8.56 -11.51
C SER A 75 -2.95 8.15 -10.10
N PHE A 76 -2.83 9.12 -9.19
CA PHE A 76 -2.47 8.85 -7.79
C PHE A 76 -3.54 8.03 -7.07
N VAL A 77 -4.83 8.32 -7.27
CA VAL A 77 -5.93 7.52 -6.70
C VAL A 77 -5.90 6.09 -7.26
N PHE A 78 -5.67 5.92 -8.57
CA PHE A 78 -5.62 4.60 -9.19
C PHE A 78 -4.47 3.74 -8.66
N ILE A 79 -3.26 4.30 -8.60
CA ILE A 79 -2.08 3.61 -8.07
C ILE A 79 -2.23 3.39 -6.56
N GLY A 80 -2.68 4.41 -5.83
CA GLY A 80 -2.93 4.37 -4.40
C GLY A 80 -3.90 3.27 -3.99
N TYR A 81 -4.99 3.10 -4.73
CA TYR A 81 -5.97 2.03 -4.49
C TYR A 81 -5.34 0.64 -4.55
N HIS A 82 -4.49 0.39 -5.56
CA HIS A 82 -3.79 -0.87 -5.73
C HIS A 82 -2.73 -1.10 -4.64
N LEU A 83 -2.04 -0.04 -4.21
CA LEU A 83 -1.07 -0.10 -3.12
C LEU A 83 -1.73 -0.35 -1.75
N LEU A 84 -2.87 0.30 -1.46
CA LEU A 84 -3.65 0.04 -0.25
C LEU A 84 -4.12 -1.41 -0.21
N LYS A 85 -4.66 -1.91 -1.32
CA LYS A 85 -5.08 -3.32 -1.42
C LYS A 85 -3.93 -4.29 -1.14
N ARG A 86 -2.73 -3.95 -1.59
CA ARG A 86 -1.49 -4.70 -1.29
C ARG A 86 -1.10 -4.61 0.18
N GLN A 87 -1.20 -3.44 0.78
CA GLN A 87 -0.85 -3.19 2.17
C GLN A 87 -1.77 -3.97 3.12
N ASP A 88 -3.08 -3.93 2.89
CA ASP A 88 -4.06 -4.64 3.70
C ASP A 88 -3.85 -6.16 3.58
N TYR A 89 -3.53 -6.65 2.38
CA TYR A 89 -3.14 -8.04 2.18
C TYR A 89 -1.90 -8.43 2.98
N MET A 90 -0.81 -7.66 2.88
CA MET A 90 0.42 -7.94 3.63
C MET A 90 0.20 -7.91 5.16
N CYS A 91 -0.66 -7.01 5.65
CA CYS A 91 -1.00 -6.94 7.06
C CYS A 91 -1.81 -8.18 7.50
N ALA A 92 -2.85 -8.56 6.76
CA ALA A 92 -3.64 -9.76 7.06
C ALA A 92 -2.79 -11.04 7.05
N VAL A 93 -1.87 -11.12 6.08
CA VAL A 93 -0.90 -12.21 5.91
C VAL A 93 0.06 -12.28 7.09
N ARG A 94 0.51 -11.14 7.63
CA ARG A 94 1.34 -11.07 8.83
C ARG A 94 0.58 -11.54 10.07
N ASP A 95 -0.66 -11.08 10.24
CA ASP A 95 -1.47 -11.43 11.40
C ASP A 95 -1.83 -12.92 11.39
N HIS A 96 -2.13 -13.49 10.21
CA HIS A 96 -2.35 -14.92 10.05
C HIS A 96 -1.14 -15.76 10.48
N ASP A 97 0.08 -15.35 10.11
CA ASP A 97 1.31 -16.05 10.54
C ASP A 97 1.54 -15.92 12.05
N MET A 98 1.29 -14.74 12.61
CA MET A 98 1.41 -14.52 14.06
C MET A 98 0.45 -15.43 14.84
N PHE A 99 -0.81 -15.52 14.42
CA PHE A 99 -1.79 -16.40 15.05
C PHE A 99 -1.45 -17.89 14.86
N ALA A 100 -0.97 -18.28 13.68
CA ALA A 100 -0.51 -19.65 13.43
C ALA A 100 0.69 -20.02 14.32
N TYR A 101 1.61 -19.07 14.53
CA TYR A 101 2.76 -19.24 15.40
C TYR A 101 2.34 -19.38 16.87
N MET A 102 1.51 -18.46 17.39
CA MET A 102 0.97 -18.55 18.75
C MET A 102 0.24 -19.86 19.00
N ARG A 103 -0.56 -20.34 18.03
CA ARG A 103 -1.29 -21.60 18.15
C ARG A 103 -0.38 -22.83 18.17
N SER A 104 0.76 -22.79 17.49
CA SER A 104 1.71 -23.91 17.42
C SER A 104 2.68 -23.98 18.61
N HIS A 105 2.89 -22.85 19.31
CA HIS A 105 3.79 -22.74 20.46
C HIS A 105 3.07 -22.20 21.71
N PRO A 106 2.09 -22.96 22.28
CA PRO A 106 1.35 -22.52 23.45
C PRO A 106 2.21 -22.39 24.72
N GLY A 107 3.41 -22.98 24.76
CA GLY A 107 4.34 -22.86 25.90
C GLY A 107 5.09 -21.53 25.96
N ASP A 108 5.26 -20.84 24.83
CA ASP A 108 6.00 -19.57 24.75
C ASP A 108 5.12 -18.35 25.09
N PHE A 109 3.80 -18.53 25.07
CA PHE A 109 2.81 -17.49 25.38
C PHE A 109 1.93 -17.93 26.56
N PRO A 110 2.44 -17.92 27.80
CA PRO A 110 1.61 -18.19 28.97
C PRO A 110 0.57 -17.07 29.13
N ASP A 111 -0.70 -17.45 29.28
CA ASP A 111 -1.76 -16.51 29.66
C ASP A 111 -1.46 -15.95 31.05
N LYS A 112 -1.45 -14.62 31.16
CA LYS A 112 -1.14 -13.90 32.40
C LYS A 112 -2.40 -13.59 33.20
#